data_AF-A0ABD3X702-F1
#
_entry.id   AF-A0ABD3X702-F1
#
_cell.length_a   1.000
_cell.length_b   1.000
_cell.length_c   1.000
_cell.angle_alpha   90.00
_cell.angle_beta   90.00
_cell.angle_gamma   90.00
#
_symmetry.space_group_name_H-M   'P 1'
#
loop_
_entity.id
_entity.type
_entity.pdbx_description
1 polymer ?
#
loop_
_entity_poly.entity_id
_entity_poly.type
_entity_poly.pdbx_seq_one_letter_code
_entity_poly.pdbx_strand_id
1 'polypeptide(L)'
;MAPSDHDSTLVKYMKAAIVNDLSTRYKGNNDFFHIATAVDPRFKSLPFLTSNCRFEVFNRLALAASTSYEQKQTKKDKQVCQRDSATDVSNHLVLSALSPEDISTTSQQMKRRKTDEDTSDSSTLAKVARTDASSFSPKINNDGLAPIFGNVYVVKQEKNTRTVLEKVTDEIESYKDQESIPLANNPLHWWRDHQHKYPVLSSYAKELLCIPATSVPSERVFSTAGDIVSSQRAAIKAENVDMLLFLKKNMTIP
;
A
#
# COMPACT_ATOMS: atom_id res chain seq x y z
N MET A 1 2.48 4.94 34.11
CA MET A 1 2.38 6.32 34.63
C MET A 1 1.45 6.44 35.85
N ALA A 2 1.01 5.33 36.45
CA ALA A 2 0.21 5.39 37.68
C ALA A 2 1.03 6.01 38.83
N PRO A 3 0.38 6.75 39.75
CA PRO A 3 1.02 7.22 40.98
C PRO A 3 1.66 6.04 41.71
N SER A 4 2.94 6.15 42.03
CA SER A 4 3.70 5.15 42.80
C SER A 4 3.85 5.63 44.24
N ASP A 5 4.01 4.70 45.18
CA ASP A 5 4.20 5.04 46.59
C ASP A 5 5.45 5.90 46.84
N HIS A 6 6.48 5.75 46.01
CA HIS A 6 7.72 6.54 46.05
C HIS A 6 7.59 7.97 45.52
N ASP A 7 6.46 8.33 44.91
CA ASP A 7 6.25 9.68 44.37
C ASP A 7 5.96 10.70 45.49
N SER A 8 6.46 11.93 45.33
CA SER A 8 6.06 13.05 46.16
C SER A 8 4.56 13.36 45.99
N THR A 9 3.95 14.03 46.97
CA THR A 9 2.51 14.39 46.92
C THR A 9 2.14 15.16 45.65
N LEU A 10 2.98 16.12 45.24
CA LEU A 10 2.79 16.88 44.01
C LEU A 10 2.88 15.98 42.77
N VAL A 11 3.85 15.07 42.72
CA VAL A 11 4.03 14.15 41.58
C VAL A 11 2.86 13.17 41.51
N LYS A 12 2.35 12.66 42.64
CA LYS A 12 1.14 11.82 42.70
C LYS A 12 -0.06 12.57 42.13
N TYR A 13 -0.27 13.82 42.56
CA TYR A 13 -1.34 14.67 42.05
C TYR A 13 -1.24 14.91 40.54
N MET A 14 -0.05 15.29 40.05
CA MET A 14 0.21 15.51 38.63
C MET A 14 -0.03 14.23 37.80
N LYS A 15 0.51 13.08 38.24
CA LYS A 15 0.29 11.79 37.58
C LYS A 15 -1.18 11.42 37.54
N ALA A 16 -1.91 11.58 38.64
CA ALA A 16 -3.33 11.30 38.71
C ALA A 16 -4.15 12.21 37.78
N ALA A 17 -3.85 13.51 37.74
CA ALA A 17 -4.49 14.47 36.84
C ALA A 17 -4.27 14.10 35.36
N ILE A 18 -3.03 13.76 34.98
CA ILE A 18 -2.71 13.34 33.60
C ILE A 18 -3.43 12.03 33.25
N VAL A 19 -3.40 11.04 34.13
CA VAL A 19 -4.09 9.76 33.89
C VAL A 19 -5.59 9.97 33.72
N ASN A 20 -6.21 10.83 34.54
CA ASN A 20 -7.63 11.13 34.43
C ASN A 20 -7.98 11.80 33.09
N ASP A 21 -7.19 12.80 32.66
CA ASP A 21 -7.39 13.48 31.38
C ASP A 21 -7.23 12.51 30.19
N LEU A 22 -6.12 11.76 30.14
CA LEU A 22 -5.86 10.80 29.06
C LEU A 22 -6.88 9.66 29.04
N SER A 23 -7.24 9.13 30.21
CA SER A 23 -8.23 8.05 30.31
C SER A 23 -9.59 8.49 29.81
N THR A 24 -9.95 9.78 29.90
CA THR A 24 -11.22 10.30 29.38
C THR A 24 -11.20 10.45 27.86
N ARG A 25 -10.08 10.94 27.31
CA ARG A 25 -9.95 11.20 25.87
C ARG A 25 -9.77 9.93 25.03
N TYR A 26 -9.15 8.90 25.59
CA TYR A 26 -8.74 7.71 24.84
C TYR A 26 -9.48 6.42 25.25
N LYS A 27 -10.67 6.53 25.86
CA LYS A 27 -11.53 5.35 26.13
C LYS A 27 -11.82 4.60 24.83
N GLY A 28 -11.53 3.30 24.80
CA GLY A 28 -11.83 2.43 23.67
C GLY A 28 -10.77 2.39 22.55
N ASN A 29 -9.74 3.24 22.56
CA ASN A 29 -8.73 3.29 21.50
C ASN A 29 -7.39 2.62 21.87
N ASN A 30 -7.27 2.05 23.07
CA ASN A 30 -6.04 1.39 23.54
C ASN A 30 -5.54 0.33 22.56
N ASP A 31 -6.46 -0.38 21.93
CA ASP A 31 -6.17 -1.43 20.96
C ASP A 31 -5.45 -0.92 19.73
N PHE A 32 -5.93 0.19 19.18
CA PHE A 32 -5.32 0.85 18.04
C PHE A 32 -3.89 1.28 18.36
N PHE A 33 -3.69 1.90 19.54
CA PHE A 33 -2.36 2.33 19.97
C PHE A 33 -1.41 1.16 20.22
N HIS A 34 -1.89 0.07 20.81
CA HIS A 34 -1.08 -1.13 21.01
C HIS A 34 -0.66 -1.75 19.68
N ILE A 35 -1.57 -1.83 18.71
CA ILE A 35 -1.28 -2.33 17.35
C ILE A 35 -0.28 -1.40 16.66
N ALA A 36 -0.49 -0.08 16.70
CA ALA A 36 0.45 0.90 16.11
C ALA A 36 1.84 0.79 16.73
N THR A 37 1.93 0.59 18.05
CA THR A 37 3.20 0.41 18.76
C THR A 37 3.86 -0.93 18.41
N ALA A 38 3.08 -2.00 18.27
CA ALA A 38 3.58 -3.32 17.89
C ALA A 38 4.25 -3.29 16.50
N VAL A 39 3.69 -2.50 15.59
CA VAL A 39 4.17 -2.35 14.22
C VAL A 39 5.34 -1.37 14.10
N ASP A 40 5.66 -0.60 15.14
CA ASP A 40 6.90 0.17 15.18
C ASP A 40 8.09 -0.75 15.51
N PRO A 41 9.08 -0.92 14.61
CA PRO A 41 10.22 -1.80 14.84
C PRO A 41 11.07 -1.40 16.06
N ARG A 42 10.93 -0.18 16.56
CA ARG A 42 11.59 0.30 17.79
C ARG A 42 10.92 -0.19 19.06
N PHE A 43 9.59 -0.37 19.03
CA PHE A 43 8.77 -0.58 20.22
C PHE A 43 7.99 -1.91 20.23
N LYS A 44 8.25 -2.80 19.27
CA LYS A 44 7.58 -4.10 19.12
C LYS A 44 7.63 -5.04 20.34
N SER A 45 8.54 -4.81 21.28
CA SER A 45 8.68 -5.64 22.50
C SER A 45 7.53 -5.43 23.50
N LEU A 46 6.85 -4.27 23.44
CA LEU A 46 5.71 -3.89 24.27
C LEU A 46 5.92 -4.18 25.78
N PRO A 47 6.99 -3.66 26.41
CA PRO A 47 7.39 -4.05 27.77
C PRO A 47 6.37 -3.63 28.86
N PHE A 48 5.44 -2.74 28.51
CA PHE A 48 4.39 -2.26 29.40
C PHE A 48 3.16 -3.19 29.45
N LEU A 49 3.14 -4.27 28.66
CA LEU A 49 2.06 -5.26 28.62
C LEU A 49 2.53 -6.62 29.14
N THR A 50 1.60 -7.37 29.74
CA THR A 50 1.85 -8.78 30.12
C THR A 50 2.00 -9.66 28.88
N SER A 51 2.64 -10.82 29.01
CA SER A 51 2.81 -11.76 27.89
C SER A 51 1.48 -12.16 27.22
N ASN A 52 0.41 -12.33 28.00
CA ASN A 52 -0.92 -12.61 27.45
C ASN A 52 -1.47 -11.43 26.63
N CYS A 53 -1.41 -10.22 27.17
CA CYS A 53 -1.87 -9.03 26.45
C CYS A 53 -1.04 -8.77 25.18
N ARG A 54 0.28 -9.03 25.21
CA ARG A 54 1.12 -8.94 24.01
C ARG A 54 0.67 -9.93 22.94
N PHE A 55 0.38 -11.17 23.32
CA PHE A 55 -0.14 -12.19 22.40
C PHE A 55 -1.46 -11.75 21.75
N GLU A 56 -2.39 -11.23 22.55
CA GLU A 56 -3.66 -10.67 22.04
C GLU A 56 -3.45 -9.53 21.03
N VAL A 57 -2.52 -8.61 21.32
CA VAL A 57 -2.18 -7.51 20.41
C VAL A 57 -1.66 -8.04 19.07
N PHE A 58 -0.75 -9.02 19.07
CA PHE A 58 -0.21 -9.60 17.84
C PHE A 58 -1.27 -10.39 17.05
N ASN A 59 -2.18 -11.10 17.71
CA ASN A 59 -3.29 -11.78 17.02
C ASN A 59 -4.22 -10.78 16.34
N ARG A 60 -4.52 -9.67 17.03
CA ARG A 60 -5.37 -8.62 16.46
C ARG A 60 -4.68 -7.88 15.32
N LEU A 61 -3.37 -7.66 15.42
CA LEU A 61 -2.56 -7.16 14.33
C LEU A 61 -2.64 -8.09 13.12
N ALA A 62 -2.52 -9.40 13.32
CA ALA A 62 -2.61 -10.38 12.24
C ALA A 62 -3.96 -10.30 11.51
N LEU A 63 -5.06 -10.34 12.27
CA LEU A 63 -6.42 -10.23 11.75
C LEU A 63 -6.66 -8.90 11.01
N ALA A 64 -6.25 -7.78 11.61
CA ALA A 64 -6.43 -6.47 11.00
C ALA A 64 -5.64 -6.33 9.69
N ALA A 65 -4.38 -6.77 9.69
CA ALA A 65 -3.53 -6.71 8.51
C ALA A 65 -4.06 -7.62 7.38
N SER A 66 -4.54 -8.83 7.69
CA SER A 66 -5.13 -9.72 6.68
C SER A 66 -6.41 -9.13 6.08
N THR A 67 -7.30 -8.59 6.91
CA THR A 67 -8.55 -7.97 6.44
C THR A 67 -8.28 -6.74 5.58
N SER A 68 -7.36 -5.86 6.00
CA SER A 68 -6.96 -4.69 5.21
C SER A 68 -6.34 -5.08 3.87
N TYR A 69 -5.59 -6.18 3.82
CA TYR A 69 -5.02 -6.70 2.58
C TYR A 69 -6.09 -7.22 1.61
N GLU A 70 -7.03 -8.03 2.08
CA GLU A 70 -8.14 -8.56 1.27
C GLU A 70 -9.04 -7.43 0.73
N GLN A 71 -9.33 -6.41 1.55
CA GLN A 71 -10.08 -5.23 1.12
C GLN A 71 -9.38 -4.47 -0.01
N LYS A 72 -8.04 -4.43 -0.01
CA LYS A 72 -7.27 -3.79 -1.09
C LYS A 72 -7.30 -4.61 -2.37
N GLN A 73 -7.23 -5.94 -2.27
CA GLN A 73 -7.30 -6.80 -3.45
C GLN A 73 -8.67 -6.70 -4.15
N THR A 74 -9.76 -6.77 -3.39
CA THR A 74 -11.12 -6.63 -3.96
C THR A 74 -11.35 -5.27 -4.62
N LYS A 75 -10.76 -4.18 -4.10
CA LYS A 75 -10.80 -2.86 -4.76
C LYS A 75 -9.98 -2.84 -6.05
N LYS A 76 -8.82 -3.50 -6.07
CA LYS A 76 -7.97 -3.59 -7.26
C LYS A 76 -8.64 -4.39 -8.38
N ASP A 77 -9.28 -5.51 -8.04
CA ASP A 77 -10.02 -6.36 -9.00
C ASP A 77 -11.23 -5.62 -9.59
N LYS A 78 -11.98 -4.88 -8.77
CA LYS A 78 -13.09 -4.02 -9.25
C LYS A 78 -12.62 -2.90 -10.17
N GLN A 79 -11.43 -2.35 -9.92
CA GLN A 79 -10.86 -1.28 -10.75
C GLN A 79 -10.25 -1.81 -12.07
N VAL A 80 -9.88 -3.10 -12.13
CA VAL A 80 -9.46 -3.79 -13.37
C VAL A 80 -10.68 -4.09 -14.25
N CYS A 81 -11.76 -4.64 -13.69
CA CYS A 81 -12.99 -4.90 -14.46
C CYS A 81 -13.65 -3.63 -15.04
N GLN A 82 -13.42 -2.45 -14.46
CA GLN A 82 -13.88 -1.17 -15.01
C GLN A 82 -12.98 -0.61 -16.12
N ARG A 83 -11.71 -1.07 -16.22
CA ARG A 83 -10.81 -0.68 -17.31
C ARG A 83 -10.98 -1.58 -18.54
N ASP A 84 -11.34 -2.84 -18.35
CA ASP A 84 -11.56 -3.78 -19.47
C ASP A 84 -12.92 -3.57 -20.17
N SER A 85 -13.84 -2.80 -19.57
CA SER A 85 -15.07 -2.32 -20.23
C SER A 85 -14.89 -0.98 -20.97
N ALA A 86 -13.67 -0.44 -20.99
CA ALA A 86 -13.34 0.85 -21.61
C ALA A 86 -12.25 0.69 -22.69
N THR A 87 -12.37 -0.32 -23.56
CA THR A 87 -11.82 -0.21 -24.91
C THR A 87 -12.88 0.45 -25.80
N ASP A 88 -12.81 1.78 -25.90
CA ASP A 88 -13.10 2.61 -27.09
C ASP A 88 -13.52 4.03 -26.68
N VAL A 89 -12.60 4.81 -26.10
CA VAL A 89 -12.46 6.25 -26.39
C VAL A 89 -11.15 6.76 -25.79
N SER A 90 -10.20 7.05 -26.69
CA SER A 90 -9.11 8.04 -26.61
C SER A 90 -8.42 8.29 -25.26
N ASN A 91 -7.25 7.68 -25.11
CA ASN A 91 -6.13 8.31 -24.40
C ASN A 91 -5.57 9.44 -25.28
N HIS A 92 -5.85 10.69 -24.92
CA HIS A 92 -5.10 11.84 -25.41
C HIS A 92 -4.98 12.90 -24.32
N LEU A 93 -4.12 12.63 -23.32
CA LEU A 93 -3.47 13.72 -22.58
C LEU A 93 -2.20 14.08 -23.35
N VAL A 94 -2.33 14.96 -24.33
CA VAL A 94 -1.19 15.73 -24.83
C VAL A 94 -1.22 17.07 -24.10
N LEU A 95 -0.08 17.40 -23.50
CA LEU A 95 0.27 18.74 -23.05
C LEU A 95 -0.02 19.73 -24.19
N SER A 96 -1.10 20.50 -24.07
CA SER A 96 -1.26 21.69 -24.91
C SER A 96 -0.44 22.81 -24.30
N ALA A 97 0.84 22.81 -24.68
CA ALA A 97 1.70 23.97 -24.60
C ALA A 97 1.07 25.16 -25.35
N LEU A 98 1.40 26.35 -24.86
CA LEU A 98 1.20 27.64 -25.51
C LEU A 98 1.43 27.55 -27.03
N SER A 99 0.54 28.14 -27.81
CA SER A 99 0.88 28.60 -29.15
C SER A 99 0.29 29.99 -29.39
N PRO A 100 1.14 30.99 -29.66
CA PRO A 100 0.77 32.18 -30.39
C PRO A 100 0.81 31.87 -31.90
N GLU A 101 -0.28 32.12 -32.60
CA GLU A 101 -0.32 32.16 -34.06
C GLU A 101 -0.42 33.61 -34.50
N ASP A 102 0.52 34.06 -35.33
CA ASP A 102 0.15 34.49 -36.68
C ASP A 102 1.40 34.68 -37.58
N ILE A 103 1.15 34.53 -38.88
CA ILE A 103 1.97 34.86 -40.07
C ILE A 103 2.57 33.64 -40.83
N SER A 104 1.67 32.99 -41.59
CA SER A 104 1.63 32.97 -43.06
C SER A 104 2.73 32.25 -43.90
N THR A 105 2.21 31.51 -44.89
CA THR A 105 2.65 31.53 -46.32
C THR A 105 3.73 30.53 -46.77
N THR A 106 3.23 29.46 -47.42
CA THR A 106 3.63 29.01 -48.78
C THR A 106 5.07 28.53 -49.01
N SER A 107 5.24 27.23 -49.32
CA SER A 107 5.70 26.76 -50.63
C SER A 107 6.13 25.28 -50.65
N GLN A 108 5.56 24.58 -51.63
CA GLN A 108 6.24 23.78 -52.65
C GLN A 108 6.91 22.44 -52.32
N GLN A 109 6.36 21.46 -53.05
CA GLN A 109 7.06 20.47 -53.88
C GLN A 109 7.63 19.23 -53.18
N MET A 110 7.01 18.07 -53.44
CA MET A 110 7.28 17.17 -54.57
C MET A 110 8.49 16.28 -54.26
N LYS A 111 8.29 14.95 -54.18
CA LYS A 111 8.66 14.00 -55.25
C LYS A 111 8.85 12.56 -54.71
N ARG A 112 7.87 11.72 -55.08
CA ARG A 112 7.97 10.34 -55.62
C ARG A 112 8.90 9.31 -54.95
N ARG A 113 8.31 8.16 -54.57
CA ARG A 113 8.34 6.80 -55.19
C ARG A 113 7.93 5.80 -54.09
N LYS A 114 6.76 5.14 -54.15
CA LYS A 114 6.40 3.90 -54.90
C LYS A 114 7.44 2.80 -54.64
N THR A 115 7.11 1.73 -53.92
CA THR A 115 6.54 0.43 -54.39
C THR A 115 6.62 -0.54 -53.18
N ASP A 116 5.82 -1.57 -52.89
CA ASP A 116 4.71 -2.30 -53.53
C ASP A 116 4.01 -3.17 -52.44
N GLU A 117 2.74 -3.54 -52.71
CA GLU A 117 2.07 -4.86 -52.54
C GLU A 117 2.28 -5.69 -51.24
N ASP A 118 1.31 -6.37 -50.63
CA ASP A 118 -0.06 -6.79 -50.95
C ASP A 118 -0.73 -7.21 -49.60
N THR A 119 -2.01 -6.93 -49.31
CA THR A 119 -3.22 -7.69 -49.73
C THR A 119 -3.12 -9.17 -49.32
N SER A 120 -4.01 -9.84 -48.60
CA SER A 120 -5.26 -9.56 -47.88
C SER A 120 -5.66 -10.88 -47.21
N ASP A 121 -6.47 -10.79 -46.16
CA ASP A 121 -7.59 -11.68 -45.85
C ASP A 121 -7.37 -13.19 -45.67
N SER A 122 -7.84 -13.69 -44.53
CA SER A 122 -8.66 -14.89 -44.58
C SER A 122 -9.75 -14.87 -43.52
N SER A 123 -10.96 -15.00 -44.02
CA SER A 123 -12.23 -15.01 -43.32
C SER A 123 -12.80 -16.44 -43.28
N THR A 124 -13.81 -16.60 -42.43
CA THR A 124 -14.95 -17.54 -42.54
C THR A 124 -14.89 -19.00 -42.06
N LEU A 125 -15.75 -19.24 -41.05
CA LEU A 125 -16.84 -20.22 -40.91
C LEU A 125 -16.59 -21.74 -40.77
N ALA A 126 -16.98 -22.20 -39.56
CA ALA A 126 -18.03 -23.19 -39.26
C ALA A 126 -17.83 -24.69 -39.61
N LYS A 127 -17.88 -25.54 -38.56
CA LYS A 127 -18.75 -26.74 -38.52
C LYS A 127 -18.89 -27.34 -37.12
N VAL A 128 -20.01 -28.04 -36.95
CA VAL A 128 -20.69 -28.54 -35.74
C VAL A 128 -20.54 -30.07 -35.60
N ALA A 129 -20.85 -30.59 -34.40
CA ALA A 129 -21.13 -32.00 -33.97
C ALA A 129 -19.89 -32.83 -33.54
N ARG A 130 -19.70 -33.19 -32.26
CA ARG A 130 -20.38 -34.15 -31.34
C ARG A 130 -19.97 -35.63 -31.55
N THR A 131 -19.62 -36.27 -30.40
CA THR A 131 -19.61 -37.71 -30.03
C THR A 131 -18.62 -38.61 -30.80
N ASP A 132 -17.78 -39.49 -30.25
CA ASP A 132 -17.87 -40.37 -29.07
C ASP A 132 -16.50 -40.78 -28.52
N ALA A 133 -16.52 -41.36 -27.32
CA ALA A 133 -15.40 -41.84 -26.53
C ALA A 133 -14.69 -43.09 -27.09
N SER A 134 -13.36 -43.16 -26.95
CA SER A 134 -12.68 -44.35 -26.40
C SER A 134 -11.28 -44.02 -25.86
N SER A 135 -11.08 -44.38 -24.59
CA SER A 135 -9.84 -44.81 -23.91
C SER A 135 -8.48 -44.63 -24.60
N PHE A 136 -7.59 -43.82 -24.01
CA PHE A 136 -6.17 -44.17 -23.80
C PHE A 136 -5.56 -43.28 -22.71
N SER A 137 -4.98 -43.92 -21.70
CA SER A 137 -4.33 -43.34 -20.51
C SER A 137 -2.79 -43.25 -20.72
N PRO A 138 -2.02 -42.61 -19.82
CA PRO A 138 -1.04 -41.58 -20.16
C PRO A 138 0.39 -42.12 -20.37
N LYS A 139 1.21 -41.39 -21.15
CA LYS A 139 2.67 -41.54 -21.14
C LYS A 139 3.30 -40.33 -20.48
N ILE A 140 3.64 -40.46 -19.20
CA ILE A 140 4.58 -39.59 -18.50
C ILE A 140 5.96 -40.24 -18.69
N ASN A 141 6.84 -39.56 -19.41
CA ASN A 141 8.25 -39.93 -19.48
C ASN A 141 8.98 -39.22 -18.34
N ASN A 142 9.20 -39.91 -17.21
CA ASN A 142 10.05 -39.44 -16.13
C ASN A 142 11.15 -40.49 -15.83
N ASP A 143 12.31 -40.26 -16.44
CA ASP A 143 13.68 -40.42 -15.93
C ASP A 143 14.01 -41.57 -14.97
N GLY A 144 14.87 -42.47 -15.44
CA GLY A 144 15.34 -43.71 -14.81
C GLY A 144 16.16 -43.59 -13.51
N LEU A 145 16.04 -42.48 -12.78
CA LEU A 145 16.60 -42.32 -11.42
C LEU A 145 15.55 -42.42 -10.30
N ALA A 146 14.26 -42.30 -10.63
CA ALA A 146 13.16 -42.45 -9.68
C ALA A 146 13.15 -43.78 -8.87
N PRO A 147 13.55 -44.94 -9.43
CA PRO A 147 13.56 -46.20 -8.69
C PRO A 147 14.70 -46.32 -7.66
N ILE A 148 15.80 -45.59 -7.85
CA ILE A 148 16.98 -45.65 -6.97
C ILE A 148 16.81 -44.73 -5.76
N PHE A 149 16.18 -43.57 -5.95
CA PHE A 149 15.92 -42.59 -4.89
C PHE A 149 14.49 -42.67 -4.35
N GLY A 150 13.82 -43.81 -4.59
CA GLY A 150 12.46 -44.10 -4.14
C GLY A 150 12.22 -43.62 -2.71
N ASN A 151 11.38 -42.61 -2.58
CA ASN A 151 10.90 -41.99 -1.35
C ASN A 151 11.90 -41.13 -0.53
N VAL A 152 13.15 -40.95 -0.96
CA VAL A 152 14.07 -40.02 -0.26
C VAL A 152 13.84 -38.56 -0.67
N TYR A 153 13.42 -38.32 -1.92
CA TYR A 153 13.12 -36.97 -2.44
C TYR A 153 11.70 -36.81 -2.97
N VAL A 154 10.72 -37.51 -2.39
CA VAL A 154 9.32 -37.09 -2.55
C VAL A 154 9.11 -35.89 -1.63
N VAL A 155 9.59 -34.72 -2.07
CA VAL A 155 9.06 -33.45 -1.56
C VAL A 155 7.60 -33.46 -1.96
N LYS A 156 6.74 -33.74 -0.99
CA LYS A 156 5.30 -33.53 -1.09
C LYS A 156 5.12 -32.03 -1.35
N GLN A 157 5.16 -31.60 -2.62
CA GLN A 157 4.70 -30.27 -3.00
C GLN A 157 3.19 -30.28 -2.88
N GLU A 158 2.70 -30.20 -1.65
CA GLU A 158 1.40 -29.65 -1.39
C GLU A 158 1.46 -28.22 -1.89
N LYS A 159 0.78 -27.93 -3.01
CA LYS A 159 0.42 -26.56 -3.37
C LYS A 159 -0.57 -26.07 -2.31
N ASN A 160 -0.03 -25.76 -1.14
CA ASN A 160 -0.76 -25.24 0.01
C ASN A 160 -1.17 -23.81 -0.35
N THR A 161 -2.44 -23.61 -0.69
CA THR A 161 -3.05 -22.28 -0.74
C THR A 161 -3.16 -21.77 0.69
N ARG A 162 -2.02 -21.39 1.28
CA ARG A 162 -1.98 -20.79 2.63
C ARG A 162 -2.93 -19.62 2.67
N THR A 163 -3.77 -19.60 3.70
CA THR A 163 -4.70 -18.49 3.91
C THR A 163 -3.90 -17.19 4.07
N VAL A 164 -4.51 -16.05 3.74
CA VAL A 164 -3.83 -14.74 3.91
C VAL A 164 -3.41 -14.56 5.37
N LEU A 165 -4.28 -14.98 6.30
CA LEU A 165 -4.01 -14.93 7.73
C LEU A 165 -2.76 -15.72 8.13
N GLU A 166 -2.59 -16.96 7.64
CA GLU A 166 -1.39 -17.78 7.90
C GLU A 166 -0.10 -17.11 7.43
N LYS A 167 -0.13 -16.48 6.24
CA LYS A 167 1.03 -15.74 5.72
C LYS A 167 1.38 -14.57 6.63
N VAL A 168 0.37 -13.86 7.12
CA VAL A 168 0.57 -12.73 8.04
C VAL A 168 1.09 -13.21 9.40
N THR A 169 0.62 -14.35 9.91
CA THR A 169 1.15 -14.89 11.17
C THR A 169 2.61 -15.29 11.04
N ASP A 170 3.01 -15.90 9.92
CA ASP A 170 4.42 -16.25 9.63
C ASP A 170 5.29 -14.97 9.55
N GLU A 171 4.79 -13.91 8.90
CA GLU A 171 5.44 -12.60 8.82
C GLU A 171 5.64 -11.98 10.22
N ILE A 172 4.60 -12.02 11.06
CA ILE A 172 4.63 -11.46 12.41
C ILE A 172 5.61 -12.22 13.31
N GLU A 173 5.63 -13.55 13.24
CA GLU A 173 6.59 -14.36 14.00
C GLU A 173 8.03 -14.02 13.61
N SER A 174 8.29 -14.01 12.29
CA SER A 174 9.58 -13.60 11.74
C SER A 174 9.96 -12.15 12.08
N TYR A 175 9.00 -11.26 12.30
CA TYR A 175 9.23 -9.85 12.67
C TYR A 175 9.55 -9.68 14.16
N LYS A 176 8.92 -10.48 15.03
CA LYS A 176 9.18 -10.49 16.47
C LYS A 176 10.62 -10.87 16.79
N ASP A 177 11.20 -11.79 16.02
CA ASP A 177 12.56 -12.29 16.22
C ASP A 177 13.66 -11.35 15.68
N GLN A 178 13.30 -10.36 14.85
CA GLN A 178 14.29 -9.37 14.40
C GLN A 178 14.74 -8.49 15.57
N GLU A 179 15.93 -7.89 15.46
CA GLU A 179 16.36 -6.88 16.42
C GLU A 179 15.54 -5.59 16.30
N SER A 180 15.43 -4.86 17.40
CA SER A 180 14.80 -3.53 17.40
C SER A 180 15.76 -2.51 16.81
N ILE A 181 15.26 -1.62 15.95
CA ILE A 181 16.09 -0.57 15.36
C ILE A 181 16.43 0.52 16.40
N PRO A 182 17.58 1.22 16.26
CA PRO A 182 17.89 2.38 17.10
C PRO A 182 16.82 3.47 16.99
N LEU A 183 16.60 4.24 18.07
CA LEU A 183 15.59 5.30 18.09
C LEU A 183 15.82 6.42 17.07
N ALA A 184 17.08 6.61 16.65
CA ALA A 184 17.46 7.60 15.64
C ALA A 184 17.00 7.24 14.22
N ASN A 185 16.69 5.96 13.96
CA ASN A 185 16.34 5.49 12.63
C ASN A 185 14.84 5.66 12.36
N ASN A 186 14.50 5.95 11.10
CA ASN A 186 13.12 6.12 10.68
C ASN A 186 12.44 4.75 10.46
N PRO A 187 11.33 4.44 11.16
CA PRO A 187 10.65 3.15 11.02
C PRO A 187 10.02 2.95 9.64
N LEU A 188 9.61 4.00 8.94
CA LEU A 188 9.06 3.90 7.57
C LEU A 188 10.12 3.49 6.56
N HIS A 189 11.37 3.95 6.73
CA HIS A 189 12.49 3.49 5.90
C HIS A 189 12.76 2.00 6.15
N TRP A 190 12.77 1.56 7.42
CA TRP A 190 12.93 0.15 7.73
C TRP A 190 11.87 -0.72 7.07
N TRP A 191 10.59 -0.31 7.14
CA TRP A 191 9.47 -1.01 6.49
C TRP A 191 9.56 -1.01 4.97
N ARG A 192 10.13 0.04 4.36
CA ARG A 192 10.40 0.07 2.91
C ARG A 192 11.46 -0.97 2.53
N ASP A 193 12.55 -1.02 3.28
CA ASP A 193 13.68 -1.89 2.96
C ASP A 193 13.30 -3.38 3.18
N HIS A 194 12.43 -3.67 4.16
CA HIS A 194 11.95 -5.02 4.47
C HIS A 194 10.60 -5.38 3.82
N GLN A 195 10.09 -4.57 2.90
CA GLN A 195 8.79 -4.79 2.26
C GLN A 195 8.73 -6.11 1.48
N HIS A 196 9.85 -6.57 0.93
CA HIS A 196 9.95 -7.84 0.21
C HIS A 196 9.78 -9.06 1.15
N LYS A 197 10.23 -8.94 2.40
CA LYS A 197 10.13 -9.98 3.43
C LYS A 197 8.77 -9.98 4.12
N TYR A 198 8.18 -8.80 4.28
CA TYR A 198 6.91 -8.59 4.98
C TYR A 198 5.90 -7.82 4.10
N PRO A 199 5.41 -8.39 2.99
CA PRO A 199 4.59 -7.66 2.02
C PRO A 199 3.25 -7.17 2.61
N VAL A 200 2.59 -7.98 3.45
CA VAL A 200 1.30 -7.60 4.02
C VAL A 200 1.50 -6.67 5.21
N LEU A 201 2.42 -7.02 6.11
CA LEU A 201 2.65 -6.26 7.34
C LEU A 201 3.24 -4.88 7.04
N SER A 202 4.16 -4.75 6.08
CA SER A 202 4.72 -3.44 5.68
C SER A 202 3.68 -2.49 5.08
N SER A 203 2.71 -3.03 4.32
CA SER A 203 1.60 -2.24 3.79
C SER A 203 0.73 -1.69 4.92
N TYR A 204 0.39 -2.55 5.90
CA TYR A 204 -0.40 -2.14 7.06
C TYR A 204 0.37 -1.17 7.98
N ALA A 205 1.68 -1.40 8.15
CA ALA A 205 2.57 -0.54 8.91
C ALA A 205 2.66 0.89 8.38
N LYS A 206 2.79 1.04 7.06
CA LYS A 206 2.81 2.35 6.42
C LYS A 206 1.52 3.13 6.69
N GLU A 207 0.37 2.46 6.69
CA GLU A 207 -0.92 3.12 6.97
C GLU A 207 -1.01 3.64 8.40
N LEU A 208 -0.55 2.87 9.38
CA LEU A 208 -0.59 3.30 10.78
C LEU A 208 0.47 4.36 11.10
N LEU A 209 1.71 4.17 10.64
CA LEU A 209 2.84 5.03 10.98
C LEU A 209 2.85 6.37 10.23
N CYS A 210 2.10 6.50 9.14
CA CYS A 210 1.96 7.79 8.42
C CYS A 210 0.92 8.73 9.06
N ILE A 211 0.17 8.28 10.07
CA ILE A 211 -0.82 9.12 10.74
C ILE A 211 -0.09 10.13 11.64
N PRO A 212 -0.24 11.45 11.39
CA PRO A 212 0.39 12.45 12.24
C PRO A 212 -0.26 12.43 13.63
N ALA A 213 0.55 12.53 14.68
CA ALA A 213 0.06 12.56 16.06
C ALA A 213 -0.65 13.89 16.42
N THR A 214 -0.47 14.94 15.61
CA THR A 214 -0.98 16.29 15.90
C THR A 214 -1.55 16.94 14.64
N SER A 215 -2.40 17.96 14.83
CA SER A 215 -2.89 18.85 13.77
C SER A 215 -1.84 19.87 13.29
N VAL A 216 -0.64 19.91 13.87
CA VAL A 216 0.39 20.89 13.50
C VAL A 216 0.73 20.90 12.00
N PRO A 217 0.83 19.75 11.30
CA PRO A 217 1.05 19.76 9.85
C PRO A 217 -0.08 20.43 9.08
N SER A 218 -1.35 20.21 9.46
CA SER A 218 -2.49 20.86 8.82
C SER A 218 -2.54 22.35 9.15
N GLU A 219 -2.28 22.73 10.40
CA GLU A 219 -2.16 24.15 10.81
C GLU A 219 -1.06 24.88 10.01
N ARG A 220 0.08 24.25 9.76
CA ARG A 220 1.14 24.81 8.91
C ARG A 220 0.67 25.00 7.46
N VAL A 221 -0.14 24.09 6.94
CA VAL A 221 -0.73 24.21 5.61
C VAL A 221 -1.73 25.37 5.58
N PHE A 222 -2.59 25.51 6.59
CA PHE A 222 -3.55 26.62 6.71
C PHE A 222 -2.88 27.97 6.93
N SER A 223 -1.79 28.03 7.69
CA SER A 223 -1.00 29.25 7.85
C SER A 223 -0.41 29.70 6.50
N THR A 224 0.15 28.77 5.72
CA THR A 224 0.63 29.09 4.35
C THR A 224 -0.52 29.51 3.43
N ALA A 225 -1.70 28.90 3.57
CA ALA A 225 -2.89 29.33 2.83
C ALA A 225 -3.31 30.76 3.23
N GLY A 226 -3.21 31.11 4.51
CA GLY A 226 -3.43 32.48 5.01
C GLY A 226 -2.48 33.50 4.37
N ASP A 227 -1.21 33.14 4.19
CA ASP A 227 -0.23 33.99 3.49
C ASP A 227 -0.60 34.19 2.01
N ILE A 228 -1.10 33.13 1.35
CA ILE A 228 -1.56 33.16 -0.04
C ILE A 228 -2.79 34.05 -0.21
N VAL A 229 -3.75 33.96 0.71
CA VAL A 229 -5.04 34.68 0.69
C VAL A 229 -4.95 36.01 1.47
N SER A 230 -3.75 36.59 1.57
CA SER A 230 -3.57 37.89 2.23
C SER A 230 -4.49 38.97 1.63
N SER A 231 -4.84 39.99 2.44
CA SER A 231 -5.77 41.07 2.07
C SER A 231 -5.39 41.82 0.79
N GLN A 232 -4.11 41.79 0.39
CA GLN A 232 -3.62 42.38 -0.87
C GLN A 232 -3.95 41.55 -2.12
N ARG A 233 -4.43 40.30 -1.97
CA ARG A 233 -4.79 39.36 -3.05
C ARG A 233 -6.22 38.81 -2.89
N ALA A 234 -7.16 39.63 -2.41
CA ALA A 234 -8.52 39.22 -2.09
C ALA A 234 -9.40 38.76 -3.29
N ALA A 235 -8.90 38.86 -4.54
CA ALA A 235 -9.64 38.48 -5.75
C ALA A 235 -9.41 37.02 -6.22
N ILE A 236 -8.69 36.20 -5.45
CA ILE A 236 -8.42 34.79 -5.80
C ILE A 236 -9.65 33.93 -5.46
N LYS A 237 -10.14 33.15 -6.43
CA LYS A 237 -11.21 32.16 -6.21
C LYS A 237 -10.69 30.99 -5.35
N ALA A 238 -11.56 30.41 -4.52
CA ALA A 238 -11.19 29.29 -3.64
C ALA A 238 -10.53 28.10 -4.40
N GLU A 239 -11.02 27.77 -5.59
CA GLU A 239 -10.46 26.74 -6.47
C GLU A 239 -8.97 27.00 -6.82
N ASN A 240 -8.60 28.27 -6.99
CA ASN A 240 -7.23 28.67 -7.32
C ASN A 240 -6.33 28.68 -6.08
N VAL A 241 -6.89 28.84 -4.88
CA VAL A 241 -6.13 28.79 -3.61
C VAL A 241 -5.61 27.39 -3.36
N ASP A 242 -6.46 26.37 -3.51
CA ASP A 242 -6.06 24.97 -3.34
C ASP A 242 -4.96 24.58 -4.32
N MET A 243 -5.10 24.97 -5.58
CA MET A 243 -4.09 24.71 -6.61
C MET A 243 -2.76 25.39 -6.29
N LEU A 244 -2.79 26.66 -5.85
CA LEU A 244 -1.58 27.39 -5.50
C LEU A 244 -0.92 26.83 -4.23
N LEU A 245 -1.71 26.41 -3.25
CA LEU A 245 -1.24 25.76 -2.03
C LEU A 245 -0.58 24.41 -2.34
N PHE A 246 -1.20 23.62 -3.22
CA PHE A 246 -0.65 22.36 -3.73
C PHE A 246 0.70 22.61 -4.42
N LEU A 247 0.76 23.55 -5.37
CA LEU A 247 2.00 23.90 -6.06
C LEU A 247 3.07 24.35 -5.07
N LYS A 248 2.73 25.26 -4.14
CA LYS A 248 3.68 25.80 -3.15
C LYS A 248 4.28 24.71 -2.26
N LYS A 249 3.48 23.73 -1.84
CA LYS A 249 3.95 22.62 -0.97
C LYS A 249 4.75 21.56 -1.74
N ASN A 250 4.52 21.43 -3.05
CA ASN A 250 5.21 20.45 -3.90
C ASN A 250 6.34 21.05 -4.75
N MET A 251 6.61 22.36 -4.66
CA MET A 251 7.67 23.03 -5.44
C MET A 251 9.11 22.62 -5.06
N THR A 252 9.33 22.02 -3.90
CA THR A 252 10.63 21.50 -3.45
C THR A 252 10.70 19.97 -3.57
N ILE A 253 10.39 19.45 -4.75
CA ILE A 253 10.75 18.08 -5.10
C ILE A 253 12.08 18.18 -5.87
N PRO A 254 13.24 17.88 -5.25
CA PRO A 254 14.50 17.76 -5.96
C PRO A 254 14.53 16.56 -6.91
#